data_AF-A0A5B8MTE1-F1
#
_entry.id   AF-A0A5B8MTE1-F1
#
_cell.length_a   1.000
_cell.length_b   1.000
_cell.length_c   1.000
_cell.angle_alpha   90.00
_cell.angle_beta   90.00
_cell.angle_gamma   90.00
#
_symmetry.space_group_name_H-M   'P 1'
#
loop_
_entity.id
_entity.type
_entity.pdbx_description
1 polymer ?
#
loop_
_entity_poly.entity_id
_entity_poly.type
_entity_poly.pdbx_seq_one_letter_code
_entity_poly.pdbx_strand_id
1 'polypeptide(L)'
;MVFTELFSHFCRRCLHREDYKFDDEVEANLEENVSFKRSKHSPSQHILFGFKDRNLEDEYLEDLARVGKSRILLGYCVSVLLIIAVPFLDALQAIPIIHSISELDQETLAELPEFGYRSGPSYEVTQILPTMLCLAFFVAGFVAVCLIYRLAAVSKRRIFAVTGVVFLLYIAVAGYAFSKSWNLWDFVYGDNSWPIYLINSAMPPLLSLFFMGVPSALNTEILLLACLTFLVIVPLVCEMWGLENTENWRRAISARPEDAAIWLNQVCTGEMEATCVRDFELKQVYPYLVLCIVGLAAVIVGFIADHSNRSAFVNKKVIAEQKVKLILNHKLREETLVKEHKKKEDTIIEMFENF
;
A
#
# COMPACT_ATOMS: atom_id res chain seq x y z
N MET A 1 5.77 9.14 1.42
CA MET A 1 6.11 10.50 0.97
C MET A 1 5.10 11.59 1.29
N VAL A 2 4.00 11.35 2.03
CA VAL A 2 3.22 12.50 2.52
C VAL A 2 3.85 13.06 3.78
N PHE A 3 4.13 12.19 4.76
CA PHE A 3 4.88 12.57 5.94
C PHE A 3 6.34 12.81 5.61
N THR A 4 6.97 11.97 4.78
CA THR A 4 8.35 12.28 4.36
C THR A 4 8.45 13.54 3.51
N GLU A 5 7.46 13.98 2.70
CA GLU A 5 7.52 15.32 2.05
C GLU A 5 7.22 16.47 3.04
N LEU A 6 6.29 16.31 3.98
CA LEU A 6 6.02 17.27 5.06
C LEU A 6 7.23 17.44 5.99
N PHE A 7 7.83 16.33 6.44
CA PHE A 7 9.08 16.31 7.19
C PHE A 7 10.30 16.58 6.29
N SER A 8 10.20 16.43 4.96
CA SER A 8 11.30 16.72 4.02
C SER A 8 11.71 18.19 4.09
N HIS A 9 10.78 19.09 4.41
CA HIS A 9 11.15 20.49 4.56
C HIS A 9 12.22 20.70 5.65
N PHE A 10 12.26 19.84 6.66
CA PHE A 10 13.24 19.90 7.75
C PHE A 10 14.36 18.84 7.64
N CYS A 11 14.08 17.62 7.17
CA CYS A 11 15.04 16.50 7.19
C CYS A 11 15.68 16.17 5.82
N ARG A 12 15.21 16.74 4.71
CA ARG A 12 15.68 16.38 3.35
C ARG A 12 17.14 16.74 3.08
N ARG A 13 17.64 17.81 3.69
CA ARG A 13 19.08 18.16 3.65
C ARG A 13 19.96 17.17 4.41
N CYS A 14 19.39 16.46 5.39
CA CYS A 14 20.14 15.47 6.18
C CYS A 14 20.16 14.10 5.50
N LEU A 15 19.07 13.72 4.83
CA LEU A 15 18.90 12.41 4.18
C LEU A 15 19.57 12.29 2.82
N HIS A 16 19.67 13.39 2.07
CA HIS A 16 20.31 13.39 0.75
C HIS A 16 21.57 14.26 0.77
N ARG A 17 22.74 13.61 0.70
CA ARG A 17 24.06 14.25 0.78
C ARG A 17 24.95 13.94 -0.42
N GLU A 18 24.47 13.12 -1.35
CA GLU A 18 25.26 12.63 -2.49
C GLU A 18 24.73 13.27 -3.78
N ASP A 19 25.65 13.67 -4.66
CA ASP A 19 25.38 14.06 -6.04
C ASP A 19 26.04 13.01 -6.93
N TYR A 20 25.26 12.10 -7.47
CA TYR A 20 25.72 10.96 -8.24
C TYR A 20 25.67 11.27 -9.74
N LYS A 21 26.78 11.00 -10.45
CA LYS A 21 26.89 11.19 -11.90
C LYS A 21 27.06 9.86 -12.60
N PHE A 22 26.17 9.58 -13.55
CA PHE A 22 26.23 8.37 -14.37
C PHE A 22 27.43 8.34 -15.32
N ASP A 23 27.95 9.50 -15.72
CA ASP A 23 29.13 9.59 -16.58
C ASP A 23 30.35 8.91 -15.96
N ASP A 24 30.54 9.10 -14.66
CA ASP A 24 31.64 8.53 -13.88
C ASP A 24 31.54 6.99 -13.83
N GLU A 25 30.32 6.44 -13.74
CA GLU A 25 30.09 4.98 -13.79
C GLU A 25 30.39 4.40 -15.18
N VAL A 26 30.01 5.11 -16.25
CA VAL A 26 30.31 4.64 -17.61
C VAL A 26 31.80 4.76 -17.94
N GLU A 27 32.47 5.83 -17.48
CA GLU A 27 33.93 5.99 -17.61
C GLU A 27 34.69 4.91 -16.84
N ALA A 28 34.33 4.65 -15.59
CA ALA A 28 34.94 3.57 -14.82
C ALA A 28 34.78 2.20 -15.50
N ASN A 29 33.61 1.91 -16.08
CA ASN A 29 33.37 0.67 -16.83
C ASN A 29 34.17 0.59 -18.15
N LEU A 30 34.53 1.72 -18.76
CA LEU A 30 35.39 1.78 -19.96
C LEU A 30 36.86 1.59 -19.61
N GLU A 31 37.30 2.13 -18.47
CA GLU A 31 38.67 2.01 -17.94
C GLU A 31 38.96 0.63 -17.33
N GLU A 32 37.96 -0.04 -16.75
CA GLU A 32 38.10 -1.36 -16.08
C GLU A 32 38.42 -2.54 -17.03
N ASN A 33 38.64 -2.32 -18.34
CA ASN A 33 39.30 -3.31 -19.21
C ASN A 33 40.75 -3.63 -18.78
N VAL A 34 41.31 -2.95 -17.78
CA VAL A 34 42.71 -3.14 -17.33
C VAL A 34 42.86 -3.73 -15.91
N SER A 35 41.85 -3.75 -15.04
CA SER A 35 41.98 -4.51 -13.79
C SER A 35 40.65 -4.91 -13.14
N PHE A 36 40.58 -6.18 -12.76
CA PHE A 36 39.44 -6.90 -12.17
C PHE A 36 39.14 -6.46 -10.72
N LYS A 37 38.87 -5.18 -10.48
CA LYS A 37 38.27 -4.71 -9.23
C LYS A 37 37.04 -3.90 -9.59
N ARG A 38 35.90 -4.59 -9.80
CA ARG A 38 34.56 -4.00 -9.80
C ARG A 38 34.40 -3.12 -8.57
N SER A 39 34.74 -1.85 -8.67
CA SER A 39 34.27 -0.89 -7.70
C SER A 39 32.79 -0.74 -8.05
N LYS A 40 31.90 -1.14 -7.15
CA LYS A 40 30.45 -0.95 -7.33
C LYS A 40 30.18 0.56 -7.30
N HIS A 41 30.40 1.24 -8.41
CA HIS A 41 29.97 2.62 -8.65
C HIS A 41 28.46 2.66 -8.90
N SER A 42 27.66 1.90 -8.14
CA SER A 42 26.21 1.99 -8.19
C SER A 42 25.72 3.09 -7.24
N PRO A 43 24.68 3.86 -7.59
CA PRO A 43 24.16 4.91 -6.72
C PRO A 43 23.74 4.31 -5.38
N SER A 44 24.16 4.95 -4.28
CA SER A 44 23.91 4.41 -2.94
C SER A 44 22.44 4.60 -2.55
N GLN A 45 21.90 3.61 -1.82
CA GLN A 45 20.49 3.55 -1.45
C GLN A 45 20.35 3.39 0.06
N HIS A 46 19.36 4.09 0.63
CA HIS A 46 18.79 3.78 1.93
C HIS A 46 17.90 2.55 1.80
N ILE A 47 17.90 1.67 2.80
CA ILE A 47 17.12 0.42 2.78
C ILE A 47 15.64 0.71 2.49
N LEU A 48 15.04 1.70 3.15
CA LEU A 48 13.61 2.02 3.00
C LEU A 48 13.32 3.35 2.32
N PHE A 49 14.30 4.25 2.22
CA PHE A 49 14.08 5.66 1.83
C PHE A 49 14.63 6.01 0.43
N GLY A 50 14.98 5.00 -0.37
CA GLY A 50 15.38 5.20 -1.76
C GLY A 50 16.81 5.69 -1.94
N PHE A 51 17.09 6.42 -3.02
CA PHE A 51 18.44 6.89 -3.35
C PHE A 51 18.91 7.96 -2.36
N LYS A 52 20.21 7.95 -2.04
CA LYS A 52 20.83 9.03 -1.25
C LYS A 52 21.03 10.30 -2.06
N ASP A 53 21.01 10.22 -3.38
CA ASP A 53 20.94 11.38 -4.27
C ASP A 53 19.48 11.83 -4.42
N ARG A 54 19.25 13.12 -4.16
CA ARG A 54 17.93 13.74 -4.23
C ARG A 54 17.43 13.88 -5.66
N ASN A 55 18.27 14.37 -6.58
CA ASN A 55 17.85 14.58 -7.96
C ASN A 55 17.55 13.24 -8.60
N LEU A 56 18.37 12.23 -8.29
CA LEU A 56 18.14 10.87 -8.74
C LEU A 56 16.83 10.27 -8.20
N GLU A 57 16.53 10.49 -6.91
CA GLU A 57 15.24 10.06 -6.33
C GLU A 57 14.06 10.78 -6.98
N ASP A 58 14.17 12.10 -7.20
CA ASP A 58 13.13 12.90 -7.82
C ASP A 58 12.85 12.43 -9.27
N GLU A 59 13.90 12.14 -10.05
CA GLU A 59 13.79 11.55 -11.39
C GLU A 59 13.23 10.14 -11.39
N TYR A 60 13.67 9.30 -10.45
CA TYR A 60 13.17 7.93 -10.30
C TYR A 60 11.67 7.92 -10.03
N LEU A 61 11.19 8.73 -9.08
CA LEU A 61 9.77 8.83 -8.77
C LEU A 61 8.95 9.33 -9.95
N GLU A 62 9.52 10.24 -10.75
CA GLU A 62 8.85 10.71 -11.95
C GLU A 62 8.76 9.61 -13.03
N ASP A 63 9.82 8.83 -13.25
CA ASP A 63 9.80 7.68 -14.17
C ASP A 63 8.86 6.58 -13.66
N LEU A 64 8.90 6.27 -12.36
CA LEU A 64 8.04 5.28 -11.72
C LEU A 64 6.55 5.64 -11.88
N ALA A 65 6.19 6.90 -11.66
CA ALA A 65 4.82 7.37 -11.87
C ALA A 65 4.39 7.24 -13.33
N ARG A 66 5.29 7.48 -14.29
CA ARG A 66 4.98 7.35 -15.74
C ARG A 66 4.79 5.90 -16.15
N VAL A 67 5.70 5.01 -15.75
CA VAL A 67 5.67 3.57 -16.08
C VAL A 67 4.54 2.85 -15.33
N GLY A 68 4.28 3.25 -14.09
CA GLY A 68 3.28 2.67 -13.21
C GLY A 68 1.83 3.13 -13.44
N LYS A 69 1.55 3.88 -14.52
CA LYS A 69 0.22 4.47 -14.76
C LYS A 69 -0.93 3.48 -14.64
N SER A 70 -0.85 2.34 -15.34
CA SER A 70 -1.91 1.33 -15.34
C SER A 70 -2.11 0.72 -13.95
N ARG A 71 -1.03 0.46 -13.23
CA ARG A 71 -1.03 -0.07 -11.86
C ARG A 71 -1.68 0.88 -10.86
N ILE A 72 -1.30 2.15 -10.90
CA ILE A 72 -1.88 3.19 -10.03
C ILE A 72 -3.38 3.33 -10.29
N LEU A 73 -3.79 3.46 -11.56
CA LEU A 73 -5.20 3.57 -11.92
C LEU A 73 -6.00 2.32 -11.53
N LEU A 74 -5.45 1.13 -11.77
CA LEU A 74 -6.05 -0.13 -11.37
C LEU A 74 -6.24 -0.18 -9.85
N GLY A 75 -5.24 0.25 -9.07
CA GLY A 75 -5.34 0.29 -7.63
C GLY A 75 -6.51 1.15 -7.15
N TYR A 76 -6.70 2.35 -7.71
CA TYR A 76 -7.86 3.19 -7.37
C TYR A 76 -9.19 2.50 -7.73
N CYS A 77 -9.28 1.85 -8.90
CA CYS A 77 -10.46 1.08 -9.28
C CYS A 77 -10.74 -0.06 -8.28
N VAL A 78 -9.70 -0.77 -7.84
CA VAL A 78 -9.81 -1.83 -6.83
C VAL A 78 -10.25 -1.25 -5.48
N SER A 79 -9.70 -0.11 -5.04
CA SER A 79 -10.13 0.55 -3.79
C SER A 79 -11.62 0.92 -3.84
N VAL A 80 -12.07 1.55 -4.93
CA VAL A 80 -13.48 1.93 -5.12
C VAL A 80 -14.37 0.70 -5.13
N LEU A 81 -13.97 -0.35 -5.85
CA LEU A 81 -14.73 -1.59 -5.90
C LEU A 81 -14.83 -2.25 -4.53
N LEU A 82 -13.74 -2.29 -3.75
CA LEU A 82 -13.75 -2.86 -2.41
C LEU A 82 -14.61 -2.05 -1.43
N ILE A 83 -14.58 -0.72 -1.51
CA ILE A 83 -15.44 0.16 -0.68
C ILE A 83 -16.93 -0.07 -0.98
N ILE A 84 -17.29 -0.41 -2.22
CA ILE A 84 -18.69 -0.70 -2.60
C ILE A 84 -19.06 -2.15 -2.30
N ALA A 85 -18.18 -3.10 -2.64
CA ALA A 85 -18.44 -4.53 -2.54
C ALA A 85 -18.56 -5.00 -1.09
N VAL A 86 -17.77 -4.46 -0.18
CA VAL A 86 -17.79 -4.86 1.23
C VAL A 86 -19.16 -4.59 1.89
N PRO A 87 -19.70 -3.35 1.89
CA PRO A 87 -21.04 -3.09 2.40
C PRO A 87 -22.14 -3.85 1.65
N PHE A 88 -21.96 -4.06 0.34
CA PHE A 88 -22.92 -4.82 -0.45
C PHE A 88 -22.98 -6.30 -0.04
N LEU A 89 -21.82 -6.93 0.17
CA LEU A 89 -21.74 -8.32 0.63
C LEU A 89 -22.26 -8.45 2.08
N ASP A 90 -21.94 -7.50 2.95
CA ASP A 90 -22.48 -7.43 4.31
C ASP A 90 -24.01 -7.30 4.30
N ALA A 91 -24.56 -6.40 3.47
CA ALA A 91 -25.99 -6.25 3.28
C ALA A 91 -26.65 -7.53 2.75
N LEU A 92 -26.05 -8.22 1.78
CA LEU A 92 -26.54 -9.50 1.27
C LEU A 92 -26.56 -10.58 2.36
N GLN A 93 -25.51 -10.66 3.18
CA GLN A 93 -25.45 -11.58 4.31
C GLN A 93 -26.49 -11.25 5.39
N ALA A 94 -26.85 -9.97 5.53
CA ALA A 94 -27.85 -9.52 6.48
C ALA A 94 -29.31 -9.78 6.03
N ILE A 95 -29.59 -10.02 4.73
CA ILE A 95 -30.97 -10.22 4.22
C ILE A 95 -31.76 -11.29 4.99
N PRO A 96 -31.22 -12.51 5.23
CA PRO A 96 -31.97 -13.55 5.95
C PRO A 96 -32.29 -13.14 7.39
N ILE A 97 -31.37 -12.41 8.03
CA ILE A 97 -31.50 -11.91 9.40
C ILE A 97 -32.56 -10.79 9.45
N ILE A 98 -32.55 -9.87 8.49
CA ILE A 98 -33.57 -8.82 8.39
C ILE A 98 -34.95 -9.43 8.12
N HIS A 99 -35.02 -10.47 7.28
CA HIS A 99 -36.27 -11.18 7.01
C HIS A 99 -36.80 -11.87 8.27
N SER A 100 -35.97 -12.60 9.01
CA SER A 100 -36.39 -13.24 10.27
C SER A 100 -36.76 -12.23 11.34
N ILE A 101 -36.08 -11.07 11.40
CA ILE A 101 -36.45 -9.99 12.32
C ILE A 101 -37.79 -9.35 11.93
N SER A 102 -38.08 -9.22 10.63
CA SER A 102 -39.35 -8.64 10.17
C SER A 102 -40.59 -9.51 10.45
N GLU A 103 -40.37 -10.79 10.78
CA GLU A 103 -41.41 -11.73 11.18
C GLU A 103 -41.66 -11.75 12.69
N LEU A 104 -40.83 -11.06 13.50
CA LEU A 104 -41.01 -10.93 14.94
C LEU A 104 -42.15 -9.97 15.28
N ASP A 105 -42.82 -10.27 16.39
CA ASP A 105 -43.85 -9.43 16.99
C ASP A 105 -43.27 -8.16 17.65
N GLN A 106 -44.10 -7.12 17.72
CA GLN A 106 -43.67 -5.76 18.07
C GLN A 106 -43.17 -5.65 19.54
N GLU A 107 -43.61 -6.56 20.41
CA GLU A 107 -43.16 -6.68 21.80
C GLU A 107 -41.74 -7.26 21.88
N THR A 108 -41.47 -8.39 21.22
CA THR A 108 -40.13 -8.97 21.12
C THR A 108 -39.13 -8.05 20.40
N LEU A 109 -39.59 -7.26 19.43
CA LEU A 109 -38.77 -6.24 18.76
C LEU A 109 -38.33 -5.10 19.69
N ALA A 110 -39.13 -4.80 20.72
CA ALA A 110 -38.85 -3.78 21.72
C ALA A 110 -37.90 -4.29 22.83
N GLU A 111 -37.87 -5.60 23.07
CA GLU A 111 -37.00 -6.26 24.04
C GLU A 111 -35.61 -6.64 23.49
N LEU A 112 -35.47 -6.75 22.16
CA LEU A 112 -34.16 -6.90 21.55
C LEU A 112 -33.27 -5.74 22.03
N PRO A 113 -32.05 -6.02 22.55
CA PRO A 113 -31.07 -4.97 22.77
C PRO A 113 -30.93 -4.18 21.47
N GLU A 114 -30.57 -2.90 21.52
CA GLU A 114 -30.30 -2.12 20.31
C GLU A 114 -29.12 -2.75 19.55
N PHE A 115 -29.37 -3.86 18.85
CA PHE A 115 -28.58 -4.30 17.75
C PHE A 115 -28.60 -3.11 16.81
N GLY A 116 -27.42 -2.63 16.43
CA GLY A 116 -27.23 -1.44 15.58
C GLY A 116 -27.94 -1.49 14.22
N TYR A 117 -28.78 -2.50 13.98
CA TYR A 117 -29.79 -2.64 12.93
C TYR A 117 -31.05 -1.79 13.12
N ARG A 118 -31.13 -0.91 14.13
CA ARG A 118 -32.13 0.17 14.06
C ARG A 118 -31.79 1.06 12.85
N SER A 119 -32.61 0.93 11.81
CA SER A 119 -32.76 1.81 10.65
C SER A 119 -33.21 3.23 11.04
N GLY A 120 -32.61 3.77 12.10
CA GLY A 120 -32.77 5.15 12.53
C GLY A 120 -31.69 6.04 11.92
N PRO A 121 -31.83 7.37 12.08
CA PRO A 121 -30.83 8.35 11.63
C PRO A 121 -29.43 8.11 12.22
N SER A 122 -29.30 7.30 13.28
CA SER A 122 -28.02 6.86 13.86
C SER A 122 -27.24 5.91 12.94
N TYR A 123 -27.87 4.98 12.22
CA TYR A 123 -27.18 4.05 11.32
C TYR A 123 -26.67 4.75 10.05
N GLU A 124 -27.48 5.63 9.48
CA GLU A 124 -27.10 6.43 8.30
C GLU A 124 -25.86 7.30 8.56
N VAL A 125 -25.81 7.94 9.74
CA VAL A 125 -24.69 8.81 10.12
C VAL A 125 -23.44 8.01 10.52
N THR A 126 -23.61 6.83 11.12
CA THR A 126 -22.46 6.06 11.65
C THR A 126 -21.82 5.10 10.65
N GLN A 127 -22.54 4.63 9.62
CA GLN A 127 -22.01 3.69 8.62
C GLN A 127 -22.03 4.22 7.19
N ILE A 128 -23.15 4.78 6.75
CA ILE A 128 -23.32 5.20 5.35
C ILE A 128 -22.49 6.45 5.06
N LEU A 129 -22.56 7.47 5.91
CA LEU A 129 -21.83 8.72 5.71
C LEU A 129 -20.30 8.50 5.64
N PRO A 130 -19.65 7.78 6.56
CA PRO A 130 -18.22 7.48 6.45
C PRO A 130 -17.86 6.73 5.17
N THR A 131 -18.67 5.75 4.76
CA THR A 131 -18.46 4.99 3.53
C THR A 131 -18.53 5.89 2.29
N MET A 132 -19.52 6.79 2.24
CA MET A 132 -19.67 7.76 1.16
C MET A 132 -18.52 8.78 1.13
N LEU A 133 -18.04 9.22 2.29
CA LEU A 133 -16.85 10.09 2.39
C LEU A 133 -15.59 9.38 1.88
N CYS A 134 -15.36 8.13 2.30
CA CYS A 134 -14.27 7.30 1.80
C CYS A 134 -14.34 7.15 0.27
N LEU A 135 -15.52 6.83 -0.26
CA LEU A 135 -15.75 6.74 -1.70
C LEU A 135 -15.45 8.07 -2.40
N ALA A 136 -15.92 9.19 -1.85
CA ALA A 136 -15.67 10.51 -2.39
C ALA A 136 -14.17 10.84 -2.45
N PHE A 137 -13.40 10.50 -1.40
CA PHE A 137 -11.94 10.70 -1.40
C PHE A 137 -11.24 9.86 -2.48
N PHE A 138 -11.60 8.58 -2.64
CA PHE A 138 -10.99 7.74 -3.67
C PHE A 138 -11.38 8.16 -5.08
N VAL A 139 -12.63 8.57 -5.32
CA VAL A 139 -13.07 9.09 -6.62
C VAL A 139 -12.38 10.42 -6.93
N ALA A 140 -12.31 11.35 -5.96
CA ALA A 140 -11.61 12.61 -6.13
C ALA A 140 -10.11 12.40 -6.39
N GLY A 141 -9.48 11.47 -5.65
CA GLY A 141 -8.09 11.05 -5.86
C GLY A 141 -7.86 10.48 -7.25
N PHE A 142 -8.74 9.59 -7.71
CA PHE A 142 -8.67 9.00 -9.04
C PHE A 142 -8.77 10.06 -10.15
N VAL A 143 -9.72 10.99 -10.02
CA VAL A 143 -9.88 12.11 -10.96
C VAL A 143 -8.64 13.00 -10.94
N ALA A 144 -8.13 13.35 -9.76
CA ALA A 144 -6.91 14.17 -9.62
C ALA A 144 -5.69 13.49 -10.29
N VAL A 145 -5.50 12.19 -10.08
CA VAL A 145 -4.42 11.42 -10.71
C VAL A 145 -4.59 11.37 -12.24
N CYS A 146 -5.81 11.17 -12.74
CA CYS A 146 -6.10 11.22 -14.17
C CYS A 146 -5.78 12.60 -14.79
N LEU A 147 -6.14 13.68 -14.10
CA LEU A 147 -5.81 15.04 -14.52
C LEU A 147 -4.31 15.28 -14.52
N ILE A 148 -3.59 14.86 -13.47
CA ILE A 148 -2.13 14.96 -13.42
C ILE A 148 -1.50 14.21 -14.59
N TYR A 149 -1.98 13.02 -14.96
CA TYR A 149 -1.45 12.31 -16.13
C TYR A 149 -1.67 13.08 -17.44
N ARG A 150 -2.80 13.75 -17.61
CA ARG A 150 -3.11 14.53 -18.82
C ARG A 150 -2.32 15.84 -18.92
N LEU A 151 -2.03 16.49 -17.79
CA LEU A 151 -1.34 17.78 -17.78
C LEU A 151 0.17 17.61 -17.92
N ALA A 152 0.74 18.05 -19.06
CA ALA A 152 2.18 17.97 -19.32
C ALA A 152 3.03 18.83 -18.37
N ALA A 153 2.48 19.97 -17.92
CA ALA A 153 3.18 20.94 -17.06
C ALA A 153 3.35 20.49 -15.60
N VAL A 154 2.68 19.41 -15.18
CA VAL A 154 2.68 18.96 -13.78
C VAL A 154 3.61 17.74 -13.63
N SER A 155 4.54 17.81 -12.68
CA SER A 155 5.40 16.67 -12.35
C SER A 155 4.56 15.48 -11.91
N LYS A 156 4.83 14.32 -12.54
CA LYS A 156 4.06 13.09 -12.30
C LYS A 156 4.29 12.51 -10.90
N ARG A 157 5.39 12.87 -10.24
CA ARG A 157 5.66 12.50 -8.84
C ARG A 157 4.52 12.90 -7.90
N ARG A 158 3.82 14.02 -8.16
CA ARG A 158 2.71 14.50 -7.32
C ARG A 158 1.58 13.48 -7.16
N ILE A 159 1.50 12.49 -8.05
CA ILE A 159 0.56 11.37 -7.95
C ILE A 159 0.75 10.61 -6.63
N PHE A 160 1.99 10.39 -6.19
CA PHE A 160 2.25 9.69 -4.92
C PHE A 160 1.82 10.51 -3.71
N ALA A 161 1.94 11.84 -3.77
CA ALA A 161 1.43 12.73 -2.73
C ALA A 161 -0.10 12.69 -2.67
N VAL A 162 -0.78 12.78 -3.81
CA VAL A 162 -2.25 12.64 -3.90
C VAL A 162 -2.69 11.30 -3.34
N THR A 163 -2.08 10.20 -3.77
CA THR A 163 -2.39 8.85 -3.29
C THR A 163 -2.19 8.75 -1.77
N GLY A 164 -1.07 9.23 -1.23
CA GLY A 164 -0.87 9.19 0.22
C GLY A 164 -1.90 10.02 1.00
N VAL A 165 -2.32 11.18 0.49
CA VAL A 165 -3.36 12.02 1.13
C VAL A 165 -4.71 11.31 1.13
N VAL A 166 -5.09 10.69 0.01
CA VAL A 166 -6.34 9.92 -0.11
C VAL A 166 -6.37 8.78 0.91
N PHE A 167 -5.29 8.01 1.02
CA PHE A 167 -5.22 6.93 2.02
C PHE A 167 -5.20 7.44 3.46
N LEU A 168 -4.58 8.60 3.73
CA LEU A 168 -4.60 9.20 5.06
C LEU A 168 -6.02 9.63 5.46
N LEU A 169 -6.74 10.30 4.56
CA LEU A 169 -8.13 10.70 4.78
C LEU A 169 -9.03 9.47 4.96
N TYR A 170 -8.81 8.43 4.16
CA TYR A 170 -9.47 7.14 4.32
C TYR A 170 -9.23 6.55 5.71
N ILE A 171 -7.97 6.40 6.14
CA ILE A 171 -7.63 5.81 7.45
C ILE A 171 -8.29 6.61 8.59
N ALA A 172 -8.32 7.94 8.49
CA ALA A 172 -8.96 8.77 9.50
C ALA A 172 -10.48 8.53 9.59
N VAL A 173 -11.18 8.53 8.45
CA VAL A 173 -12.64 8.34 8.41
C VAL A 173 -13.03 6.89 8.73
N ALA A 174 -12.31 5.92 8.17
CA ALA A 174 -12.54 4.51 8.45
C ALA A 174 -12.20 4.16 9.92
N GLY A 175 -11.15 4.77 10.49
CA GLY A 175 -10.82 4.64 11.92
C GLY A 175 -11.92 5.21 12.82
N TYR A 176 -12.48 6.36 12.46
CA TYR A 176 -13.65 6.92 13.16
C TYR A 176 -14.86 6.00 13.06
N ALA A 177 -15.21 5.53 11.86
CA ALA A 177 -16.33 4.62 11.66
C ALA A 177 -16.15 3.35 12.50
N PHE A 178 -14.98 2.71 12.39
CA PHE A 178 -14.61 1.52 13.15
C PHE A 178 -14.74 1.73 14.67
N SER A 179 -14.32 2.88 15.20
CA SER A 179 -14.48 3.19 16.64
C SER A 179 -15.94 3.23 17.11
N LYS A 180 -16.89 3.48 16.20
CA LYS A 180 -18.33 3.54 16.49
C LYS A 180 -19.07 2.24 16.25
N SER A 181 -18.45 1.28 15.57
CA SER A 181 -19.15 0.11 15.04
C SER A 181 -18.41 -1.21 15.20
N TRP A 182 -17.34 -1.22 15.98
CA TRP A 182 -16.50 -2.39 16.23
C TRP A 182 -17.26 -3.59 16.81
N ASN A 183 -18.34 -3.34 17.55
CA ASN A 183 -19.17 -4.34 18.22
C ASN A 183 -20.38 -4.79 17.38
N LEU A 184 -20.54 -4.28 16.14
CA LEU A 184 -21.67 -4.64 15.27
C LEU A 184 -21.76 -6.14 15.02
N TRP A 185 -20.65 -6.86 15.10
CA TRP A 185 -20.53 -8.27 14.75
C TRP A 185 -20.48 -9.19 15.98
N ASP A 186 -20.59 -8.64 17.19
CA ASP A 186 -20.53 -9.41 18.43
C ASP A 186 -21.68 -10.42 18.54
N PHE A 187 -22.82 -10.14 17.90
CA PHE A 187 -23.94 -11.08 17.85
C PHE A 187 -23.65 -12.36 17.03
N VAL A 188 -22.81 -12.25 15.99
CA VAL A 188 -22.46 -13.38 15.10
C VAL A 188 -21.21 -14.09 15.58
N TYR A 189 -20.27 -13.38 16.20
CA TYR A 189 -18.93 -13.88 16.51
C TYR A 189 -18.58 -13.84 17.99
N GLY A 190 -19.46 -13.32 18.84
CA GLY A 190 -19.27 -13.18 20.29
C GLY A 190 -18.55 -11.89 20.68
N ASP A 191 -18.49 -11.60 21.97
CA ASP A 191 -17.74 -10.46 22.52
C ASP A 191 -16.28 -10.47 22.02
N ASN A 192 -15.72 -9.28 21.78
CA ASN A 192 -14.39 -9.07 21.20
C ASN A 192 -14.26 -9.54 19.73
N SER A 193 -15.34 -9.52 18.95
CA SER A 193 -15.28 -9.87 17.52
C SER A 193 -14.70 -8.78 16.61
N TRP A 194 -14.33 -7.63 17.18
CA TRP A 194 -13.82 -6.48 16.44
C TRP A 194 -12.67 -6.78 15.47
N PRO A 195 -11.74 -7.74 15.68
CA PRO A 195 -10.69 -8.04 14.70
C PRO A 195 -11.26 -8.64 13.41
N ILE A 196 -12.31 -9.46 13.54
CA ILE A 196 -13.04 -10.04 12.40
C ILE A 196 -13.74 -8.91 11.64
N TYR A 197 -14.40 -8.01 12.36
CA TYR A 197 -15.01 -6.83 11.75
C TYR A 197 -13.97 -5.97 11.03
N LEU A 198 -12.81 -5.73 11.64
CA LEU A 198 -11.74 -4.91 11.08
C LEU A 198 -11.23 -5.44 9.73
N ILE A 199 -10.99 -6.76 9.64
CA ILE A 199 -10.47 -7.41 8.43
C ILE A 199 -11.47 -7.33 7.28
N ASN A 200 -12.77 -7.43 7.59
CA ASN A 200 -13.81 -7.44 6.57
C ASN A 200 -14.29 -6.04 6.19
N SER A 201 -14.23 -5.05 7.08
CA SER A 201 -14.78 -3.71 6.85
C SER A 201 -13.73 -2.66 6.46
N ALA A 202 -12.68 -2.47 7.27
CA ALA A 202 -11.77 -1.33 7.14
C ALA A 202 -10.41 -1.68 6.50
N MET A 203 -9.98 -2.93 6.53
CA MET A 203 -8.74 -3.37 5.89
C MET A 203 -8.80 -3.57 4.36
N PRO A 204 -9.89 -4.05 3.74
CA PRO A 204 -9.85 -4.46 2.34
C PRO A 204 -9.37 -3.37 1.37
N PRO A 205 -9.80 -2.09 1.48
CA PRO A 205 -9.32 -1.04 0.58
C PRO A 205 -7.80 -0.84 0.63
N LEU A 206 -7.11 -1.18 1.73
CA LEU A 206 -5.65 -1.11 1.83
C LEU A 206 -4.95 -2.18 0.96
N LEU A 207 -5.62 -3.28 0.62
CA LEU A 207 -5.09 -4.29 -0.29
C LEU A 207 -4.84 -3.72 -1.70
N SER A 208 -5.49 -2.61 -2.06
CA SER A 208 -5.22 -1.93 -3.33
C SER A 208 -3.78 -1.43 -3.46
N LEU A 209 -3.07 -1.19 -2.34
CA LEU A 209 -1.67 -0.74 -2.33
C LEU A 209 -0.73 -1.75 -2.99
N PHE A 210 -1.02 -3.05 -2.91
CA PHE A 210 -0.27 -4.11 -3.60
C PHE A 210 -0.28 -3.92 -5.11
N PHE A 211 -1.41 -3.45 -5.66
CA PHE A 211 -1.60 -3.31 -7.09
C PHE A 211 -1.06 -1.99 -7.63
N MET A 212 -0.99 -0.94 -6.79
CA MET A 212 -0.60 0.41 -7.22
C MET A 212 0.88 0.54 -7.61
N GLY A 213 1.76 -0.31 -7.06
CA GLY A 213 3.21 -0.19 -7.31
C GLY A 213 3.79 1.13 -6.79
N VAL A 214 3.27 1.63 -5.66
CA VAL A 214 3.78 2.84 -4.99
C VAL A 214 5.18 2.60 -4.41
N PRO A 215 5.97 3.67 -4.20
CA PRO A 215 7.26 3.56 -3.53
C PRO A 215 7.15 2.85 -2.17
N SER A 216 8.11 1.97 -1.88
CA SER A 216 8.13 1.17 -0.64
C SER A 216 7.97 2.02 0.62
N ALA A 217 8.65 3.17 0.69
CA ALA A 217 8.51 4.14 1.78
C ALA A 217 7.06 4.61 2.00
N LEU A 218 6.35 4.95 0.91
CA LEU A 218 4.96 5.41 1.00
C LEU A 218 4.03 4.28 1.44
N ASN A 219 4.24 3.07 0.91
CA ASN A 219 3.47 1.90 1.32
C ASN A 219 3.62 1.63 2.83
N THR A 220 4.88 1.60 3.30
CA THR A 220 5.19 1.40 4.73
C THR A 220 4.60 2.49 5.60
N GLU A 221 4.65 3.77 5.19
CA GLU A 221 4.02 4.88 5.93
C GLU A 221 2.50 4.67 6.07
N ILE A 222 1.81 4.34 4.98
CA ILE A 222 0.36 4.15 4.98
C ILE A 222 -0.03 2.95 5.84
N LEU A 223 0.67 1.82 5.67
CA LEU A 223 0.42 0.61 6.44
C LEU A 223 0.73 0.79 7.92
N LEU A 224 1.84 1.46 8.26
CA LEU A 224 2.17 1.77 9.65
C LEU A 224 1.10 2.64 10.30
N LEU A 225 0.62 3.68 9.59
CA LEU A 225 -0.45 4.53 10.08
C LEU A 225 -1.77 3.76 10.25
N ALA A 226 -2.10 2.89 9.31
CA ALA A 226 -3.26 2.03 9.40
C ALA A 226 -3.15 1.10 10.62
N CYS A 227 -2.05 0.35 10.77
CA CYS A 227 -1.83 -0.52 11.92
C CYS A 227 -1.89 0.25 13.24
N LEU A 228 -1.26 1.43 13.30
CA LEU A 228 -1.28 2.25 14.51
C LEU A 228 -2.69 2.77 14.82
N THR A 229 -3.47 3.15 13.81
CA THR A 229 -4.86 3.62 14.01
C THR A 229 -5.77 2.47 14.44
N PHE A 230 -5.79 1.38 13.68
CA PHE A 230 -6.76 0.30 13.82
C PHE A 230 -6.40 -0.76 14.87
N LEU A 231 -5.12 -0.97 15.17
CA LEU A 231 -4.69 -1.95 16.17
C LEU A 231 -4.28 -1.30 17.49
N VAL A 232 -3.86 -0.04 17.50
CA VAL A 232 -3.34 0.59 18.73
C VAL A 232 -4.28 1.70 19.21
N ILE A 233 -4.44 2.79 18.46
CA ILE A 233 -5.19 3.96 18.91
C ILE A 233 -6.66 3.61 19.19
N VAL A 234 -7.38 3.09 18.19
CA VAL A 234 -8.82 2.88 18.32
C VAL A 234 -9.13 1.80 19.38
N PRO A 235 -8.46 0.64 19.38
CA PRO A 235 -8.65 -0.36 20.44
C PRO A 235 -8.32 0.14 21.84
N LEU A 236 -7.29 0.99 21.99
CA LEU A 236 -6.93 1.57 23.29
C LEU A 236 -7.96 2.59 23.77
N VAL A 237 -8.45 3.45 22.88
CA VAL A 237 -9.42 4.51 23.21
C VAL A 237 -10.81 3.94 23.51
N CYS A 238 -11.19 2.85 22.85
CA CYS A 238 -12.50 2.22 23.02
C CYS A 238 -12.47 1.00 23.95
N GLU A 239 -11.36 0.76 24.65
CA GLU A 239 -11.18 -0.36 25.60
C GLU A 239 -11.51 -1.73 24.99
N MET A 240 -11.16 -1.95 23.72
CA MET A 240 -11.50 -3.18 22.98
C MET A 240 -10.63 -4.39 23.36
N TRP A 241 -9.58 -4.16 24.15
CA TRP A 241 -8.69 -5.21 24.63
C TRP A 241 -9.29 -5.89 25.85
N GLY A 242 -10.11 -6.91 25.62
CA GLY A 242 -10.63 -7.78 26.67
C GLY A 242 -9.62 -8.86 27.10
N LEU A 243 -9.71 -9.32 28.35
CA LEU A 243 -9.01 -10.52 28.82
C LEU A 243 -9.69 -11.76 28.23
N GLU A 244 -8.98 -12.53 27.39
CA GLU A 244 -9.47 -13.83 26.92
C GLU A 244 -9.42 -14.83 28.08
N ASN A 245 -10.59 -15.25 28.57
CA ASN A 245 -10.70 -16.22 29.66
C ASN A 245 -11.92 -17.13 29.44
N THR A 246 -11.91 -18.34 30.02
CA THR A 246 -12.98 -19.34 29.94
C THR A 246 -14.37 -18.78 30.27
N GLU A 247 -14.41 -17.80 31.18
CA GLU A 247 -15.64 -17.13 31.60
C GLU A 247 -16.24 -16.21 30.51
N ASN A 248 -15.38 -15.57 29.70
CA ASN A 248 -15.80 -14.77 28.55
C ASN A 248 -16.25 -15.67 27.39
N TRP A 249 -15.62 -16.82 27.20
CA TRP A 249 -16.11 -17.86 26.27
C TRP A 249 -17.51 -18.35 26.66
N ARG A 250 -17.71 -18.72 27.94
CA ARG A 250 -19.02 -19.16 28.44
C ARG A 250 -20.08 -18.06 28.28
N ARG A 251 -19.71 -16.79 28.55
CA ARG A 251 -20.59 -15.63 28.33
C ARG A 251 -20.97 -15.45 26.86
N ALA A 252 -20.01 -15.52 25.95
CA ALA A 252 -20.23 -15.38 24.51
C ALA A 252 -21.14 -16.48 23.94
N ILE A 253 -21.05 -17.72 24.46
CA ILE A 253 -21.98 -18.79 24.09
C ILE A 253 -23.35 -18.60 24.74
N SER A 254 -23.40 -18.24 26.03
CA SER A 254 -24.67 -18.01 26.72
C SER A 254 -25.49 -16.85 26.14
N ALA A 255 -24.83 -15.90 25.47
CA ALA A 255 -25.47 -14.81 24.74
C ALA A 255 -26.21 -15.27 23.47
N ARG A 256 -26.06 -16.54 23.04
CA ARG A 256 -26.77 -17.13 21.89
C ARG A 256 -27.85 -18.12 22.36
N PRO A 257 -29.06 -17.63 22.70
CA PRO A 257 -30.03 -18.41 23.47
C PRO A 257 -30.50 -19.70 22.78
N GLU A 258 -30.53 -19.76 21.44
CA GLU A 258 -31.08 -20.89 20.69
C GLU A 258 -30.24 -22.17 20.80
N ASP A 259 -28.91 -22.04 20.83
CA ASP A 259 -27.99 -23.19 20.87
C ASP A 259 -27.11 -23.22 22.13
N ALA A 260 -27.15 -22.19 22.98
CA ALA A 260 -26.31 -22.09 24.17
C ALA A 260 -26.40 -23.34 25.06
N ALA A 261 -27.61 -23.87 25.25
CA ALA A 261 -27.83 -25.05 26.08
C ALA A 261 -27.21 -26.31 25.46
N ILE A 262 -27.22 -26.44 24.14
CA ILE A 262 -26.63 -27.58 23.43
C ILE A 262 -25.10 -27.48 23.51
N TRP A 263 -24.53 -26.32 23.22
CA TRP A 263 -23.09 -26.11 23.26
C TRP A 263 -22.53 -26.21 24.68
N LEU A 264 -23.14 -25.55 25.67
CA LEU A 264 -22.63 -25.53 27.04
C LEU A 264 -22.88 -26.82 27.81
N ASN A 265 -24.02 -27.50 27.56
CA ASN A 265 -24.42 -28.64 28.39
C ASN A 265 -24.29 -30.00 27.68
N GLN A 266 -24.17 -30.05 26.35
CA GLN A 266 -24.12 -31.31 25.60
C GLN A 266 -22.82 -31.49 24.82
N VAL A 267 -22.30 -30.45 24.16
CA VAL A 267 -21.13 -30.55 23.28
C VAL A 267 -19.82 -30.24 24.00
N CYS A 268 -19.76 -29.12 24.72
CA CYS A 268 -18.55 -28.60 25.35
C CYS A 268 -18.54 -28.84 26.86
N THR A 269 -18.73 -30.09 27.28
CA THR A 269 -18.69 -30.51 28.69
C THR A 269 -17.53 -31.47 28.97
N GLY A 270 -17.07 -31.50 30.22
CA GLY A 270 -16.00 -32.41 30.66
C GLY A 270 -14.68 -32.13 29.95
N GLU A 271 -14.05 -33.17 29.39
CA GLU A 271 -12.77 -33.05 28.68
C GLU A 271 -12.87 -32.24 27.37
N MET A 272 -14.07 -32.15 26.78
CA MET A 272 -14.30 -31.40 25.53
C MET A 272 -14.40 -29.88 25.76
N GLU A 273 -14.67 -29.43 26.99
CA GLU A 273 -14.75 -28.00 27.31
C GLU A 273 -13.43 -27.29 26.98
N ALA A 274 -12.30 -27.86 27.40
CA ALA A 274 -10.98 -27.29 27.11
C ALA A 274 -10.69 -27.20 25.60
N THR A 275 -11.21 -28.15 24.82
CA THR A 275 -11.05 -28.15 23.35
C THR A 275 -11.92 -27.07 22.71
N CYS A 276 -13.16 -26.88 23.17
CA CYS A 276 -14.04 -25.83 22.67
C CYS A 276 -13.54 -24.42 23.01
N VAL A 277 -13.05 -24.22 24.24
CA VAL A 277 -12.43 -22.95 24.66
C VAL A 277 -11.23 -22.64 23.75
N ARG A 278 -10.37 -23.64 23.48
CA ARG A 278 -9.21 -23.48 22.61
C ARG A 278 -9.58 -23.19 21.15
N ASP A 279 -10.62 -23.82 20.60
CA ASP A 279 -11.12 -23.52 19.25
C ASP A 279 -11.63 -22.07 19.16
N PHE A 280 -12.32 -21.60 20.20
CA PHE A 280 -12.79 -20.23 20.27
C PHE A 280 -11.63 -19.22 20.37
N GLU A 281 -10.67 -19.46 21.26
CA GLU A 281 -9.44 -18.66 21.36
C GLU A 281 -8.71 -18.61 20.01
N LEU A 282 -8.56 -19.75 19.32
CA LEU A 282 -7.95 -19.80 18.00
C LEU A 282 -8.72 -18.98 16.96
N LYS A 283 -10.05 -19.00 16.98
CA LYS A 283 -10.89 -18.18 16.09
C LYS A 283 -10.78 -16.68 16.39
N GLN A 284 -10.50 -16.28 17.63
CA GLN A 284 -10.23 -14.88 17.98
C GLN A 284 -8.81 -14.45 17.62
N VAL A 285 -7.82 -15.33 17.79
CA VAL A 285 -6.40 -15.08 17.43
C VAL A 285 -6.17 -15.10 15.91
N TYR A 286 -6.90 -15.94 15.17
CA TYR A 286 -6.74 -16.14 13.73
C TYR A 286 -6.78 -14.83 12.91
N PRO A 287 -7.77 -13.93 13.10
CA PRO A 287 -7.77 -12.61 12.49
C PRO A 287 -6.45 -11.83 12.66
N TYR A 288 -5.89 -11.80 13.88
CA TYR A 288 -4.63 -11.09 14.12
C TYR A 288 -3.47 -11.71 13.34
N LEU A 289 -3.41 -13.04 13.27
CA LEU A 289 -2.40 -13.74 12.48
C LEU A 289 -2.54 -13.42 10.99
N VAL A 290 -3.76 -13.45 10.46
CA VAL A 290 -4.03 -13.10 9.05
C VAL A 290 -3.62 -11.66 8.77
N LEU A 291 -3.97 -10.72 9.64
CA LEU A 291 -3.63 -9.31 9.48
C LEU A 291 -2.11 -9.08 9.51
N CYS A 292 -1.40 -9.72 10.44
CA CYS A 292 0.06 -9.67 10.50
C CYS A 292 0.71 -10.27 9.25
N ILE A 293 0.24 -11.43 8.77
CA ILE A 293 0.77 -12.09 7.57
C ILE A 293 0.54 -11.23 6.33
N VAL A 294 -0.68 -10.72 6.14
CA VAL A 294 -1.03 -9.86 4.99
C VAL A 294 -0.26 -8.55 5.04
N GLY A 295 -0.14 -7.92 6.22
CA GLY A 295 0.62 -6.69 6.41
C GLY A 295 2.11 -6.88 6.12
N LEU A 296 2.73 -7.94 6.64
CA LEU A 296 4.12 -8.28 6.35
C LEU A 296 4.34 -8.60 4.86
N ALA A 297 3.43 -9.36 4.25
CA ALA A 297 3.48 -9.64 2.82
C ALA A 297 3.41 -8.35 1.99
N ALA A 298 2.58 -7.37 2.39
CA ALA A 298 2.48 -6.07 1.73
C ALA A 298 3.81 -5.30 1.75
N VAL A 299 4.48 -5.29 2.91
CA VAL A 299 5.76 -4.61 3.06
C VAL A 299 6.85 -5.34 2.25
N ILE A 300 6.91 -6.67 2.32
CA ILE A 300 7.92 -7.47 1.61
C ILE A 300 7.74 -7.35 0.09
N VAL A 301 6.52 -7.55 -0.42
CA VAL A 301 6.24 -7.45 -1.86
C VAL A 301 6.50 -6.02 -2.35
N GLY A 302 6.09 -5.00 -1.57
CA GLY A 302 6.38 -3.60 -1.88
C GLY A 302 7.88 -3.32 -1.95
N PHE A 303 8.66 -3.86 -1.02
CA PHE A 303 10.11 -3.71 -1.01
C PHE A 303 10.78 -4.38 -2.22
N ILE A 304 10.41 -5.62 -2.54
CA ILE A 304 10.97 -6.36 -3.69
C ILE A 304 10.63 -5.63 -5.01
N ALA A 305 9.38 -5.19 -5.17
CA ALA A 305 8.93 -4.48 -6.36
C ALA A 305 9.66 -3.14 -6.52
N ASP A 306 9.82 -2.37 -5.44
CA ASP A 306 10.53 -1.09 -5.45
C ASP A 306 12.02 -1.29 -5.79
N HIS A 307 12.68 -2.28 -5.18
CA HIS A 307 14.07 -2.60 -5.47
C HIS A 307 14.29 -3.00 -6.95
N SER A 308 13.39 -3.84 -7.49
CA SER A 308 13.41 -4.22 -8.91
C SER A 308 13.24 -3.01 -9.83
N ASN A 309 12.26 -2.14 -9.54
CA ASN A 309 12.03 -0.92 -10.31
C ASN A 309 13.22 0.05 -10.27
N ARG A 310 13.86 0.20 -9.11
CA ARG A 310 15.06 1.03 -8.94
C ARG A 310 16.24 0.50 -9.76
N SER A 311 16.47 -0.81 -9.73
CA SER A 311 17.51 -1.43 -10.56
C SER A 311 17.22 -1.24 -12.06
N ALA A 312 15.97 -1.42 -12.49
CA ALA A 312 15.57 -1.19 -13.87
C ALA A 312 15.78 0.28 -14.31
N PHE A 313 15.50 1.24 -13.43
CA PHE A 313 15.74 2.67 -13.66
C PHE A 313 17.22 2.99 -13.84
N VAL A 314 18.08 2.48 -12.95
CA VAL A 314 19.54 2.66 -13.04
C VAL A 314 20.07 2.07 -14.35
N ASN A 315 19.67 0.83 -14.69
CA ASN A 315 20.10 0.19 -15.94
C ASN A 315 19.66 0.99 -17.18
N LYS A 316 18.44 1.55 -17.17
CA LYS A 316 17.94 2.39 -18.25
C LYS A 316 18.79 3.66 -18.44
N LYS A 317 19.23 4.28 -17.34
CA LYS A 317 20.12 5.46 -17.36
C LYS A 317 21.51 5.12 -17.87
N VAL A 318 22.12 4.05 -17.35
CA VAL A 318 23.44 3.57 -17.80
C VAL A 318 23.44 3.27 -19.30
N ILE A 319 22.42 2.55 -19.80
CA ILE A 319 22.29 2.24 -21.24
C ILE A 319 22.12 3.52 -22.08
N ALA A 320 21.40 4.52 -21.57
CA ALA A 320 21.23 5.79 -22.28
C ALA A 320 22.57 6.52 -22.43
N GLU A 321 23.35 6.62 -21.35
CA GLU A 321 24.67 7.27 -21.39
C GLU A 321 25.67 6.49 -22.27
N GLN A 322 25.68 5.16 -22.19
CA GLN A 322 26.50 4.33 -23.08
C GLN A 322 26.18 4.56 -24.56
N LYS A 323 24.90 4.72 -24.92
CA LYS A 323 24.50 5.05 -26.30
C LYS A 323 25.01 6.42 -26.74
N VAL A 324 24.95 7.43 -25.86
CA VAL A 324 25.47 8.77 -26.17
C VAL A 324 26.98 8.72 -26.40
N LYS A 325 27.74 8.06 -25.52
CA LYS A 325 29.20 7.90 -25.69
C LYS A 325 29.56 7.09 -26.93
N LEU A 326 28.81 6.04 -27.26
CA LEU A 326 28.99 5.27 -28.51
C LEU A 326 28.78 6.12 -29.76
N ILE A 327 27.73 6.94 -29.80
CA ILE A 327 27.47 7.86 -30.93
C ILE A 327 28.60 8.89 -31.06
N LEU A 328 29.07 9.44 -29.94
CA LEU A 328 30.15 10.42 -29.94
C LEU A 328 31.47 9.80 -30.42
N ASN A 329 31.80 8.59 -29.96
CA ASN A 329 32.97 7.84 -30.43
C ASN A 329 32.89 7.47 -31.91
N HIS A 330 31.69 7.12 -32.41
CA HIS A 330 31.49 6.85 -33.83
C HIS A 330 31.78 8.09 -34.68
N LYS A 331 31.25 9.25 -34.28
CA LYS A 331 31.50 10.54 -34.96
C LYS A 331 32.99 10.91 -34.95
N LEU A 332 33.66 10.79 -33.80
CA LEU A 332 35.10 11.04 -33.70
C LEU A 332 35.90 10.11 -34.61
N ARG A 333 35.51 8.84 -34.70
CA ARG A 333 36.17 7.87 -35.59
C ARG A 333 35.97 8.22 -37.06
N GLU A 334 34.77 8.63 -37.46
CA GLU A 334 34.49 9.11 -38.82
C GLU A 334 35.35 10.34 -39.15
N GLU A 335 35.40 11.34 -38.26
CA GLU A 335 36.24 12.53 -38.46
C GLU A 335 37.73 12.20 -38.56
N THR A 336 38.20 11.22 -37.77
CA THR A 336 39.60 10.77 -37.79
C THR A 336 39.91 10.06 -39.11
N LEU A 337 39.01 9.17 -39.58
CA LEU A 337 39.16 8.48 -40.86
C LEU A 337 39.17 9.46 -42.04
N VAL A 338 38.33 10.49 -42.01
CA VAL A 338 38.32 11.55 -43.04
C VAL A 338 39.65 12.34 -43.02
N LYS A 339 40.16 12.69 -41.84
CA LYS A 339 41.47 13.38 -41.71
C LYS A 339 42.62 12.50 -42.21
N GLU A 340 42.62 11.21 -41.90
CA GLU A 340 43.63 10.26 -42.38
C GLU A 340 43.57 10.07 -43.90
N HIS A 341 42.36 9.99 -44.47
CA HIS A 341 42.18 9.90 -45.91
C HIS A 341 42.75 11.14 -46.61
N LYS A 342 42.39 12.34 -46.13
CA LYS A 342 42.90 13.60 -46.65
C LYS A 342 44.42 13.69 -46.54
N LYS A 343 44.99 13.29 -45.40
CA LYS A 343 46.45 13.26 -45.22
C LYS A 343 47.13 12.33 -46.23
N LYS A 344 46.53 11.17 -46.54
CA LYS A 344 47.05 10.26 -47.57
C LYS A 344 46.96 10.87 -48.97
N GLU A 345 45.87 11.54 -49.31
CA GLU A 345 45.73 12.27 -50.58
C GLU A 345 46.79 13.36 -50.71
N ASP A 346 46.96 14.20 -49.68
CA ASP A 346 47.97 15.26 -49.64
C ASP A 346 49.39 14.67 -49.81
N THR A 347 49.69 13.55 -49.13
CA THR A 347 50.99 12.87 -49.27
C THR A 347 51.21 12.32 -50.69
N ILE A 348 50.15 11.81 -51.34
CA ILE A 348 50.23 11.34 -52.73
C ILE A 348 50.52 12.51 -53.68
N ILE A 349 49.82 13.63 -53.51
CA ILE A 349 50.03 14.85 -54.32
C ILE A 349 51.47 15.35 -54.15
N GLU A 350 51.97 15.47 -52.92
CA GLU A 350 53.36 15.87 -52.64
C GLU A 350 54.39 14.93 -53.28
N MET A 351 54.12 13.62 -53.33
CA MET A 351 55.01 12.67 -54.02
C MET A 351 55.03 12.89 -55.54
N PHE A 352 53.89 13.26 -56.15
CA PHE A 352 53.82 13.53 -57.59
C PHE A 352 54.38 14.91 -57.98
N GLU A 353 54.31 15.91 -57.11
CA GLU A 353 54.87 17.25 -57.37
C GLU A 353 56.41 17.31 -57.21
N ASN A 354 57.00 16.36 -56.49
CA ASN A 354 58.46 16.25 -56.31
C ASN A 354 59.15 15.28 -57.28
N PHE A 355 58.41 14.73 -58.24
CA PHE A 355 58.92 13.97 -59.40
C PHE A 355 58.97 14.87 -60.63
#